data_AF-A0A5S5DV95-F1
#
_entry.id   AF-A0A5S5DV95-F1
#
_cell.length_a   1.000
_cell.length_b   1.000
_cell.length_c   1.000
_cell.angle_alpha   90.00
_cell.angle_beta   90.00
_cell.angle_gamma   90.00
#
_symmetry.space_group_name_H-M   'P 1'
#
loop_
_entity.id
_entity.type
_entity.pdbx_description
1 polymer ?
#
loop_
_entity_poly.entity_id
_entity_poly.type
_entity_poly.pdbx_seq_one_letter_code
_entity_poly.pdbx_strand_id
1 'polypeptide(L)'
;MYKNDKVIRRYNEPFKLKILDQLTIGKHTKSELCKLYSIAPTTVNEWIKKYNRKDLMNTRIKVETKDEISRYLESKRFKKRLNSLKNYYLKRI
;
A
#
# COMPACT_ATOMS: atom_id res chain seq x y z
N MET A 1 -1.66 -33.08 11.00
CA MET A 1 -0.81 -32.52 9.93
C MET A 1 -1.70 -31.65 9.04
N TYR A 2 -1.51 -30.33 8.98
CA TYR A 2 -2.38 -29.46 8.17
C TYR A 2 -2.14 -29.70 6.69
N LYS A 3 -3.16 -30.18 5.97
CA LYS A 3 -3.15 -30.26 4.50
C LYS A 3 -3.32 -28.85 3.95
N ASN A 4 -2.24 -28.28 3.43
CA ASN A 4 -2.30 -27.01 2.70
C ASN A 4 -2.74 -27.28 1.25
N ASP A 5 -4.04 -27.51 1.04
CA ASP A 5 -4.64 -27.69 -0.29
C ASP A 5 -4.77 -26.36 -1.06
N LYS A 6 -3.90 -25.39 -0.76
CA LYS A 6 -3.92 -24.07 -1.40
C LYS A 6 -3.41 -24.22 -2.82
N VAL A 7 -4.25 -23.85 -3.79
CA VAL A 7 -3.87 -23.80 -5.20
C VAL A 7 -2.77 -22.75 -5.41
N ILE A 8 -1.55 -23.21 -5.68
CA ILE A 8 -0.42 -22.34 -6.02
C ILE A 8 -0.52 -21.99 -7.50
N ARG A 9 -0.92 -20.75 -7.81
CA ARG A 9 -0.95 -20.23 -9.18
C ARG A 9 0.40 -19.58 -9.52
N ARG A 10 1.06 -20.06 -10.57
CA ARG A 10 2.27 -19.45 -11.11
C ARG A 10 1.94 -18.73 -12.41
N TYR A 11 2.29 -17.45 -12.48
CA TYR A 11 2.06 -16.62 -13.66
C TYR A 11 3.39 -16.42 -14.39
N ASN A 12 3.36 -16.52 -15.72
CA ASN A 12 4.52 -16.24 -16.55
C ASN A 12 4.88 -14.73 -16.49
N GLU A 13 6.14 -14.40 -16.73
CA GLU A 13 6.62 -13.01 -16.68
C GLU A 13 5.95 -12.07 -17.69
N PRO A 14 5.74 -12.43 -18.99
CA PRO A 14 5.11 -11.53 -19.95
C PRO A 14 3.65 -11.21 -19.60
N PHE A 15 2.92 -12.15 -19.00
CA PHE A 15 1.56 -11.90 -18.52
C PHE A 15 1.54 -10.88 -17.38
N LYS A 16 2.50 -10.94 -16.45
CA LYS A 16 2.61 -9.94 -15.37
C LYS A 16 2.80 -8.53 -15.95
N LEU A 17 3.69 -8.39 -16.93
CA LEU A 17 3.95 -7.11 -17.59
C LEU A 17 2.72 -6.61 -18.35
N LYS A 18 2.03 -7.49 -19.10
CA LYS A 18 0.78 -7.15 -19.80
C LYS A 18 -0.28 -6.57 -18.86
N ILE A 19 -0.46 -7.17 -17.67
CA ILE A 19 -1.43 -6.68 -16.68
C ILE A 19 -1.02 -5.31 -16.12
N LEU A 20 0.27 -5.09 -15.86
CA LEU A 20 0.78 -3.80 -15.39
C LEU A 20 0.63 -2.70 -16.45
N ASP A 21 0.86 -3.00 -17.72
CA ASP A 21 0.64 -2.05 -18.81
C ASP A 21 -0.84 -1.70 -18.96
N GLN A 22 -1.74 -2.70 -18.87
CA GLN A 22 -3.19 -2.45 -18.88
C GLN A 22 -3.64 -1.55 -17.72
N LEU A 23 -3.03 -1.70 -16.52
CA LEU A 23 -3.26 -0.82 -15.38
C LEU A 23 -2.75 0.60 -15.64
N THR A 24 -1.64 0.74 -16.37
CA THR A 24 -1.02 2.04 -16.68
C THR A 24 -1.86 2.85 -17.66
N ILE A 25 -2.44 2.17 -18.66
CA ILE A 25 -3.31 2.80 -19.66
C ILE A 25 -4.62 3.31 -18.99
N GLY A 26 -5.00 2.77 -17.83
CA GLY A 26 -6.17 3.20 -17.06
C GLY A 26 -7.52 2.76 -17.64
N LYS A 27 -7.52 1.84 -18.63
CA LYS A 27 -8.75 1.29 -19.24
C LYS A 27 -9.60 0.48 -18.28
N HIS A 28 -8.97 -0.16 -17.29
CA HIS A 28 -9.64 -1.00 -16.30
C HIS A 28 -9.11 -0.71 -14.92
N THR A 29 -9.99 -0.72 -13.92
CA THR A 29 -9.56 -0.61 -12.54
C THR A 29 -8.85 -1.89 -12.11
N LYS A 30 -7.98 -1.77 -11.10
CA LYS A 30 -7.31 -2.94 -10.52
C LYS A 30 -8.29 -4.03 -10.08
N SER A 31 -9.45 -3.63 -9.55
CA SER A 31 -10.50 -4.57 -9.12
C SER A 31 -11.09 -5.35 -10.29
N GLU A 32 -11.39 -4.66 -11.40
CA GLU A 32 -11.90 -5.28 -12.62
C GLU A 32 -10.92 -6.28 -13.21
N LEU A 33 -9.63 -5.92 -13.33
CA LEU A 33 -8.61 -6.85 -13.85
C LEU A 33 -8.42 -8.06 -12.95
N CYS A 34 -8.45 -7.86 -11.63
CA CYS A 34 -8.37 -8.97 -10.68
C CYS A 34 -9.55 -9.94 -10.84
N LYS A 35 -10.77 -9.43 -11.04
CA LYS A 35 -11.96 -10.26 -11.30
C LYS A 35 -11.85 -10.98 -12.65
N LEU A 36 -11.48 -10.26 -13.71
CA LEU A 36 -11.43 -10.79 -15.08
C LEU A 36 -10.44 -11.93 -15.23
N TYR A 37 -9.26 -11.80 -14.61
CA TYR A 37 -8.23 -12.84 -14.67
C TYR A 37 -8.20 -13.76 -13.44
N SER A 38 -9.16 -13.62 -12.51
CA SER A 38 -9.21 -14.38 -11.25
C SER A 38 -7.89 -14.31 -10.45
N ILE A 39 -7.25 -13.14 -10.47
CA ILE A 39 -5.99 -12.86 -9.77
C ILE A 39 -6.33 -12.19 -8.45
N ALA A 40 -5.64 -12.57 -7.37
CA ALA A 40 -5.78 -11.89 -6.10
C ALA A 40 -5.20 -10.46 -6.19
N PRO A 41 -5.88 -9.43 -5.64
CA PRO A 41 -5.35 -8.06 -5.60
C PRO A 41 -3.99 -7.93 -4.89
N THR A 42 -3.68 -8.87 -3.99
CA THR A 42 -2.40 -8.99 -3.29
C THR A 42 -1.27 -9.37 -4.26
N THR A 43 -1.51 -10.33 -5.16
CA THR A 43 -0.54 -10.76 -6.17
C THR A 43 -0.17 -9.62 -7.13
N VAL A 44 -1.15 -8.81 -7.54
CA VAL A 44 -0.88 -7.62 -8.37
C VAL A 44 -0.02 -6.60 -7.60
N ASN A 45 -0.26 -6.40 -6.30
CA ASN A 45 0.59 -5.53 -5.47
C ASN A 45 2.03 -6.05 -5.36
N GLU A 46 2.22 -7.36 -5.27
CA GLU A 46 3.55 -7.98 -5.28
C GLU A 46 4.28 -7.71 -6.60
N TRP A 47 3.58 -7.76 -7.73
CA TRP A 47 4.17 -7.42 -9.02
C TRP A 47 4.53 -5.94 -9.11
N ILE A 48 3.62 -5.05 -8.70
CA ILE A 48 3.91 -3.60 -8.65
C ILE A 48 5.17 -3.32 -7.82
N LYS A 49 5.34 -3.99 -6.68
CA LYS A 49 6.55 -3.92 -5.85
C LYS A 49 7.78 -4.50 -6.55
N LYS A 50 7.65 -5.69 -7.16
CA LYS A 50 8.75 -6.40 -7.85
C LYS A 50 9.32 -5.56 -9.00
N TYR A 51 8.46 -4.92 -9.78
CA TYR A 51 8.85 -4.09 -10.92
C TYR A 51 9.00 -2.59 -10.57
N ASN A 52 8.97 -2.24 -9.28
CA ASN A 52 9.13 -0.87 -8.79
C ASN A 52 8.22 0.18 -9.47
N ARG A 53 6.99 -0.21 -9.86
CA ARG A 53 6.01 0.65 -10.54
C ARG A 53 5.24 1.51 -9.54
N LYS A 54 5.94 2.46 -8.92
CA LYS A 54 5.37 3.38 -7.91
C LYS A 54 4.25 4.26 -8.46
N ASP A 55 4.23 4.47 -9.77
CA ASP A 55 3.18 5.17 -10.52
C ASP A 55 1.81 4.48 -10.42
N LEU A 56 1.79 3.15 -10.29
CA LEU A 56 0.56 2.36 -10.15
C LEU A 56 0.06 2.25 -8.70
N MET A 57 0.80 2.80 -7.74
CA MET A 57 0.36 2.81 -6.34
C MET A 57 -0.70 3.89 -6.14
N ASN A 58 -1.84 3.51 -5.55
CA ASN A 58 -2.91 4.46 -5.24
C ASN A 58 -2.35 5.64 -4.40
N THR A 59 -2.36 6.83 -4.99
CA THR A 59 -2.08 8.06 -4.25
C THR A 59 -3.26 8.34 -3.34
N ARG A 60 -3.08 8.12 -2.03
CA ARG A 60 -4.10 8.49 -1.05
C ARG A 60 -4.10 10.00 -0.89
N ILE A 61 -5.04 10.67 -1.54
CA ILE A 61 -5.29 12.10 -1.33
C ILE A 61 -6.31 12.22 -0.20
N LYS A 62 -5.90 12.77 0.94
CA LYS A 62 -6.80 13.05 2.07
C LYS A 62 -7.28 14.49 1.91
N VAL A 63 -8.58 14.66 1.67
CA VAL A 63 -9.20 15.99 1.65
C VAL A 63 -9.64 16.30 3.08
N GLU A 64 -8.95 17.25 3.71
CA GLU A 64 -9.23 17.68 5.08
C GLU A 64 -9.61 19.15 5.09
N THR A 65 -10.52 19.52 5.99
CA THR A 65 -10.85 20.91 6.27
C THR A 65 -9.72 21.58 7.07
N LYS A 66 -9.62 22.92 7.01
CA LYS A 66 -8.54 23.66 7.71
C LYS A 66 -8.46 23.34 9.21
N ASP A 67 -9.59 23.11 9.86
CA ASP A 67 -9.66 22.83 11.29
C ASP A 67 -9.12 21.43 11.64
N GLU A 68 -9.37 20.44 10.79
CA GLU A 68 -8.86 19.08 10.95
C GLU A 68 -7.33 19.04 10.81
N ILE A 69 -6.78 19.80 9.87
CA ILE A 69 -5.33 19.95 9.68
C ILE A 69 -4.69 20.56 10.93
N SER A 70 -5.28 21.63 11.46
CA SER A 70 -4.78 22.30 12.67
C SER A 70 -4.74 21.35 13.88
N ARG A 71 -5.86 20.62 14.11
CA ARG A 71 -5.95 19.63 15.19
C ARG A 71 -4.94 18.48 15.02
N TYR A 72 -4.71 18.04 13.78
CA TYR A 72 -3.70 17.04 13.48
C TYR A 72 -2.28 17.54 13.81
N LEU A 73 -1.94 18.77 13.41
CA LEU A 73 -0.62 19.36 13.66
C LEU A 73 -0.35 19.54 15.16
N GLU A 74 -1.34 20.00 15.92
CA GLU A 74 -1.24 20.11 17.39
C GLU A 74 -1.00 18.75 18.04
N SER A 75 -1.80 17.74 17.69
CA SER A 75 -1.63 16.38 18.19
C SER A 75 -0.23 15.81 17.85
N LYS A 76 0.27 16.10 16.64
CA LYS A 76 1.60 15.68 16.21
C LYS A 76 2.72 16.37 17.00
N ARG A 77 2.60 17.68 17.26
CA ARG A 77 3.53 18.45 18.10
C ARG A 77 3.56 17.92 19.52
N PHE A 78 2.39 17.65 20.09
CA PHE A 78 2.26 17.09 21.43
C PHE A 78 2.94 15.71 21.55
N LYS A 79 2.67 14.80 20.62
CA LYS A 79 3.33 13.49 20.55
C LYS A 79 4.85 13.61 20.45
N LYS A 80 5.37 14.55 19.64
CA LYS A 80 6.81 14.79 19.53
C LYS A 80 7.42 15.22 20.87
N ARG A 81 6.76 16.14 21.57
CA ARG A 81 7.19 16.63 22.91
C ARG A 81 7.24 15.49 23.92
N LEU A 82 6.18 14.68 23.98
CA LEU A 82 6.13 13.50 24.85
C LEU A 82 7.24 12.51 24.55
N ASN A 83 7.53 12.26 23.26
CA ASN A 83 8.57 11.31 22.88
C ASN A 83 9.98 11.83 23.26
N SER A 84 10.23 13.13 23.08
CA SER A 84 11.47 13.78 23.54
C SER A 84 11.64 13.67 25.06
N LEU A 85 10.58 13.91 25.83
CA LEU A 85 10.59 13.74 27.29
C LEU A 85 10.85 12.29 27.68
N LYS A 86 10.12 11.34 27.07
CA LYS A 86 10.32 9.91 27.31
C LYS A 86 11.77 9.50 27.05
N ASN A 87 12.36 9.94 25.94
CA ASN A 87 13.76 9.69 25.61
C ASN A 87 14.74 10.33 26.59
N TYR A 88 14.42 11.51 27.14
CA TYR A 88 15.24 12.15 28.16
C TYR A 88 15.26 11.35 29.46
N TYR A 89 14.10 10.89 29.93
CA TYR A 89 14.02 10.04 31.13
C TYR A 89 14.68 8.67 30.93
N LEU A 90 14.52 8.07 29.74
CA LEU A 90 15.18 6.80 29.39
C LEU A 90 16.72 6.89 29.37
N LYS A 91 17.30 8.07 29.16
CA LYS A 91 18.75 8.28 29.17
C LYS A 91 19.32 8.59 30.56
N ARG A 92 18.46 8.82 31.57
CA ARG A 92 18.87 9.10 32.96
C ARG A 92 18.79 7.86 33.88
N ILE A 93 18.37 6.72 33.33
CA ILE A 93 18.48 5.37 33.92
C ILE A 93 19.73 4.73 33.35
#